data_AF-A0A1V6FTE3-F1
#
_entry.id   AF-A0A1V6FTE3-F1
#
_cell.length_a   1.000
_cell.length_b   1.000
_cell.length_c   1.000
_cell.angle_alpha   90.00
_cell.angle_beta   90.00
_cell.angle_gamma   90.00
#
_symmetry.space_group_name_H-M   'P 1'
#
loop_
_entity.id
_entity.type
_entity.pdbx_description
1 polymer ?
#
loop_
_entity_poly.entity_id
_entity_poly.type
_entity_poly.pdbx_seq_one_letter_code
_entity_poly.pdbx_strand_id
1 'polypeptide(L)'
;MLKKYLATTAILTIMILASGCKVIPTEEQIKAENARLDKSITDLNRLITDQELHIGRKQKQINYLQKKIDVLEKETYNSRVNITYTRRQVKDTFTAMQKVIADSEDQLFDCLIGNAPIPRTSAFDPERPTILVDQKNKIYEAILFCGGEIYCNNPVEVRFCILRPGKNQTDKLVIESVSQPFTCPASGYHSLTFDRAQRLKARPGSFIGLYINPGNKIAFDAYGTGQTCHAIVKKLIPGETSVTLPPDHAASASDQPNGRAYSFRLFGSTYLE
;
A
#
# COMPACT_ATOMS: atom_id res chain seq x y z
N MET A 1 31.12 -111.97 53.99
CA MET A 1 32.30 -111.31 54.59
C MET A 1 32.58 -110.00 53.88
N LEU A 2 32.65 -108.92 54.68
CA LEU A 2 33.09 -107.53 54.44
C LEU A 2 32.63 -106.81 53.14
N LYS A 3 31.44 -106.19 53.17
CA LYS A 3 31.20 -104.72 53.33
C LYS A 3 31.53 -103.92 52.05
N LYS A 4 30.61 -103.75 51.07
CA LYS A 4 29.45 -102.82 51.05
C LYS A 4 29.70 -101.52 51.84
N TYR A 5 29.47 -100.38 51.18
CA TYR A 5 29.55 -98.98 51.63
C TYR A 5 30.93 -98.31 51.58
N LEU A 6 31.43 -98.03 50.38
CA LEU A 6 32.59 -97.17 50.13
C LEU A 6 32.43 -96.52 48.75
N ALA A 7 31.52 -95.54 48.65
CA ALA A 7 31.45 -94.59 47.52
C ALA A 7 30.44 -93.43 47.73
N THR A 8 29.75 -93.34 48.88
CA THR A 8 28.80 -92.26 49.18
C THR A 8 29.00 -91.67 50.58
N THR A 9 30.23 -91.72 51.09
CA THR A 9 30.66 -91.19 52.40
C THR A 9 31.93 -90.35 52.24
N ALA A 10 31.88 -89.31 51.40
CA ALA A 10 32.95 -88.32 51.29
C ALA A 10 32.48 -86.88 51.02
N ILE A 11 31.17 -86.62 50.91
CA ILE A 11 30.64 -85.27 50.62
C ILE A 11 29.64 -84.76 51.69
N LEU A 12 29.26 -85.57 52.67
CA LEU A 12 28.28 -85.16 53.69
C LEU A 12 28.82 -85.07 55.13
N THR A 13 30.14 -85.12 55.34
CA THR A 13 30.74 -85.04 56.70
C THR A 13 31.98 -84.15 56.79
N ILE A 14 32.15 -83.22 55.84
CA ILE A 14 33.10 -82.08 55.93
C ILE A 14 32.35 -80.73 55.92
N MET A 15 31.01 -80.73 55.80
CA MET A 15 30.19 -79.51 55.76
C MET A 15 29.33 -79.28 57.03
N ILE A 16 29.73 -79.85 58.18
CA ILE A 16 29.12 -79.54 59.51
C ILE A 16 30.20 -79.20 60.57
N LEU A 17 31.49 -79.14 60.22
CA LEU A 17 32.58 -78.75 61.14
C LEU A 17 33.29 -77.43 60.77
N ALA A 18 32.75 -76.69 59.79
CA ALA A 18 33.20 -75.34 59.42
C ALA A 18 32.09 -74.27 59.57
N SER A 19 31.09 -74.53 60.41
CA SER A 19 29.96 -73.63 60.66
C SER A 19 29.77 -73.45 62.17
N GLY A 20 30.76 -72.83 62.83
CA GLY A 20 30.74 -72.77 64.29
C GLY A 20 31.80 -71.91 64.96
N CYS A 21 32.29 -70.86 64.33
CA CYS A 21 32.91 -69.73 65.02
C CYS A 21 32.19 -68.45 64.59
N LYS A 22 30.93 -68.29 65.00
CA LYS A 22 30.50 -66.93 65.34
C LYS A 22 31.28 -66.58 66.59
N VAL A 23 32.37 -65.83 66.41
CA VAL A 23 32.98 -65.09 67.51
C VAL A 23 31.81 -64.32 68.14
N ILE A 24 31.44 -64.67 69.36
CA ILE A 24 30.50 -63.86 70.14
C ILE A 24 31.25 -62.54 70.29
N PRO A 25 30.79 -61.45 69.66
CA PRO A 25 31.53 -60.20 69.73
C PRO A 25 31.67 -59.82 71.20
N THR A 26 32.88 -59.49 71.62
CA THR A 26 33.11 -59.08 73.01
C THR A 26 32.27 -57.84 73.30
N GLU A 27 31.88 -57.65 74.55
CA GLU A 27 31.03 -56.51 74.96
C GLU A 27 31.60 -55.16 74.46
N GLU A 28 32.93 -55.05 74.37
CA GLU A 28 33.61 -53.89 73.79
C GLU A 28 33.42 -53.72 72.28
N GLN A 29 33.38 -54.81 71.51
CA GLN A 29 33.12 -54.75 70.06
C GLN A 29 31.69 -54.30 69.77
N ILE A 30 30.72 -54.80 70.55
CA ILE A 30 29.31 -54.37 70.47
C ILE A 30 29.18 -52.88 70.85
N LYS A 31 29.86 -52.44 71.92
CA LYS A 31 29.85 -51.03 72.33
C LYS A 31 30.49 -50.11 71.28
N ALA A 32 31.59 -50.53 70.66
CA ALA A 32 32.25 -49.76 69.60
C ALA A 32 31.39 -49.68 68.32
N GLU A 33 30.70 -50.77 67.96
CA GLU A 33 29.79 -50.80 66.81
C GLU A 33 28.55 -49.94 67.06
N ASN A 34 27.94 -50.01 68.26
CA ASN A 34 26.83 -49.13 68.64
C ASN A 34 27.24 -47.66 68.62
N ALA A 35 28.41 -47.31 69.17
CA ALA A 35 28.90 -45.93 69.12
C ALA A 35 29.14 -45.44 67.67
N ARG A 36 29.57 -46.33 66.77
CA ARG A 36 29.72 -46.01 65.34
C ARG A 36 28.36 -45.83 64.66
N LEU A 37 27.40 -46.70 64.94
CA LEU A 37 26.04 -46.61 64.40
C LEU A 37 25.34 -45.35 64.90
N ASP A 38 25.46 -45.02 66.18
CA ASP A 38 24.90 -43.79 66.77
C ASP A 38 25.48 -42.53 66.11
N LYS A 39 26.78 -42.53 65.83
CA LYS A 39 27.41 -41.44 65.08
C LYS A 39 26.86 -41.35 63.65
N SER A 40 26.72 -42.50 62.96
CA SER A 40 26.16 -42.54 61.61
C SER A 40 24.70 -42.08 61.56
N ILE A 41 23.89 -42.44 62.55
CA ILE A 41 22.50 -41.99 62.69
C ILE A 41 22.47 -40.48 62.90
N THR A 42 23.35 -39.95 63.74
CA THR A 42 23.44 -38.51 63.99
C THR A 42 23.84 -37.72 62.73
N ASP A 43 24.83 -38.22 61.98
CA ASP A 43 25.28 -37.59 60.74
C ASP A 43 24.19 -37.66 59.63
N LEU A 44 23.48 -38.79 59.51
CA LEU A 44 22.37 -38.94 58.58
C LEU A 44 21.18 -38.04 58.94
N ASN A 45 20.83 -37.92 60.23
CA ASN A 45 19.76 -37.02 60.67
C ASN A 45 20.09 -35.55 60.40
N ARG A 46 21.37 -35.17 60.53
CA ARG A 46 21.84 -33.83 60.16
C ARG A 46 21.70 -33.58 58.66
N LEU A 47 22.06 -34.57 57.83
CA LEU A 47 21.91 -34.49 56.37
C LEU A 47 20.45 -34.39 55.94
N ILE A 48 19.56 -35.17 56.56
CA ILE A 48 18.11 -35.12 56.30
C ILE A 48 17.57 -33.72 56.62
N THR A 49 17.91 -33.18 57.78
CA THR A 49 17.47 -31.85 58.20
C THR A 49 17.92 -30.76 57.21
N ASP A 50 19.18 -30.84 56.74
CA ASP A 50 19.71 -29.87 55.77
C ASP A 50 19.02 -30.01 54.39
N GLN A 51 18.76 -31.23 53.95
CA GLN A 51 18.02 -31.51 52.71
C GLN A 51 16.57 -31.02 52.77
N GLU A 52 15.87 -31.22 53.89
CA GLU A 52 14.52 -30.70 54.11
C GLU A 52 14.48 -29.18 54.03
N LEU A 53 15.47 -28.50 54.61
CA LEU A 53 15.60 -27.05 54.55
C LEU A 53 15.87 -26.57 53.10
N HIS A 54 16.71 -27.29 52.36
CA HIS A 54 16.94 -27.04 50.93
C HIS A 54 15.70 -27.24 50.07
N ILE A 55 14.91 -28.30 50.32
CA ILE A 55 13.63 -28.55 49.65
C ILE A 55 12.65 -27.42 49.95
N GLY A 56 12.53 -27.00 51.21
CA GLY A 56 11.66 -25.88 51.60
C GLY A 56 12.03 -24.57 50.91
N ARG A 57 13.33 -24.27 50.75
CA ARG A 57 13.80 -23.10 49.99
C ARG A 57 13.44 -23.20 48.51
N LYS A 58 13.69 -24.35 47.88
CA LYS A 58 13.34 -24.59 46.47
C LYS A 58 11.83 -24.50 46.23
N GLN A 59 11.00 -25.01 47.14
CA GLN A 59 9.56 -24.93 47.01
C GLN A 59 9.06 -23.48 47.05
N LYS A 60 9.62 -22.64 47.93
CA LYS A 60 9.31 -21.20 47.95
C LYS A 60 9.69 -20.53 46.63
N GLN A 61 10.83 -20.89 46.06
CA GLN A 61 11.28 -20.35 44.77
C GLN A 61 10.37 -20.79 43.61
N ILE A 62 9.93 -22.06 43.58
CA ILE A 62 8.98 -22.58 42.60
C ILE A 62 7.67 -21.79 42.67
N ASN A 63 7.11 -21.63 43.87
CA ASN A 63 5.84 -20.90 44.06
C ASN A 63 5.96 -19.44 43.62
N TYR A 64 7.10 -18.80 43.88
CA TYR A 64 7.35 -17.43 43.41
C TYR A 64 7.42 -17.35 41.89
N LEU A 65 8.14 -18.27 41.24
CA LEU A 65 8.28 -18.30 39.78
C LEU A 65 6.95 -18.59 39.09
N GLN A 66 6.12 -19.48 39.63
CA GLN A 66 4.77 -19.76 39.12
C GLN A 66 3.90 -18.49 39.13
N LYS A 67 3.85 -17.77 40.26
CA LYS A 67 3.12 -16.50 40.33
C LYS A 67 3.63 -15.46 39.34
N LYS A 68 4.95 -15.42 39.12
CA LYS A 68 5.56 -14.51 38.13
C LYS A 68 5.14 -14.87 36.71
N ILE A 69 5.08 -16.16 36.37
CA ILE A 69 4.61 -16.63 35.05
C ILE A 69 3.15 -16.20 34.85
N ASP A 70 2.27 -16.41 35.83
CA ASP A 70 0.85 -16.03 35.72
C ASP A 70 0.66 -14.54 35.45
N VAL A 71 1.46 -13.68 36.09
CA VAL A 71 1.44 -12.23 35.86
C VAL A 71 1.92 -11.90 34.44
N LEU A 72 3.05 -12.48 34.02
CA LEU A 72 3.61 -12.25 32.70
C LEU A 72 2.68 -12.72 31.56
N GLU A 73 1.97 -13.83 31.75
CA GLU A 73 0.99 -14.31 30.78
C GLU A 73 -0.19 -13.34 30.64
N LYS A 74 -0.71 -12.81 31.76
CA LYS A 74 -1.76 -11.78 31.75
C LYS A 74 -1.30 -10.50 31.08
N GLU A 75 -0.10 -10.01 31.41
CA GLU A 75 0.46 -8.81 30.78
C GLU A 75 0.68 -9.01 29.28
N THR A 76 1.20 -10.17 28.87
CA THR A 76 1.41 -10.52 27.46
C THR A 76 0.08 -10.59 26.72
N TYR A 77 -0.95 -11.20 27.31
CA TYR A 77 -2.29 -11.26 26.74
C TYR A 77 -2.89 -9.85 26.55
N ASN A 78 -2.87 -9.03 27.60
CA ASN A 78 -3.37 -7.65 27.54
C ASN A 78 -2.62 -6.82 26.49
N SER A 79 -1.30 -6.99 26.41
CA SER A 79 -0.48 -6.32 25.40
C SER A 79 -0.87 -6.74 23.98
N ARG A 80 -1.12 -8.04 23.74
CA ARG A 80 -1.62 -8.53 22.43
C ARG A 80 -3.00 -7.96 22.07
N VAL A 81 -3.91 -7.89 23.02
CA VAL A 81 -5.24 -7.29 22.81
C VAL A 81 -5.10 -5.81 22.45
N ASN A 82 -4.30 -5.06 23.20
CA ASN A 82 -4.04 -3.64 22.94
C ASN A 82 -3.40 -3.42 21.56
N ILE A 83 -2.39 -4.20 21.19
CA ILE A 83 -1.77 -4.13 19.85
C ILE A 83 -2.81 -4.37 18.74
N THR A 84 -3.70 -5.34 18.94
CA THR A 84 -4.75 -5.65 17.97
C THR A 84 -5.74 -4.50 17.83
N TYR A 85 -6.14 -3.90 18.96
CA TYR A 85 -7.02 -2.73 18.99
C TYR A 85 -6.36 -1.52 18.31
N THR A 86 -5.12 -1.19 18.65
CA THR A 86 -4.36 -0.10 18.02
C THR A 86 -4.20 -0.31 16.52
N ARG A 87 -3.89 -1.54 16.07
CA ARG A 87 -3.82 -1.86 14.63
C ARG A 87 -5.15 -1.62 13.92
N ARG A 88 -6.27 -1.95 14.55
CA ARG A 88 -7.61 -1.68 14.00
C ARG A 88 -7.86 -0.17 13.90
N GLN A 89 -7.59 0.59 14.96
CA GLN A 89 -7.73 2.05 14.94
C GLN A 89 -6.88 2.72 13.85
N VAL A 90 -5.62 2.29 13.69
CA VAL A 90 -4.74 2.79 12.64
C VAL A 90 -5.35 2.52 11.26
N LYS A 91 -5.79 1.27 11.02
CA LYS A 91 -6.43 0.90 9.76
C LYS A 91 -7.68 1.75 9.48
N ASP A 92 -8.56 1.90 10.46
CA ASP A 92 -9.81 2.66 10.32
C ASP A 92 -9.51 4.14 10.03
N THR A 93 -8.50 4.71 10.67
CA THR A 93 -8.04 6.09 10.41
C THR A 93 -7.52 6.23 8.97
N PHE A 94 -6.68 5.31 8.50
CA PHE A 94 -6.20 5.34 7.12
C PHE A 94 -7.33 5.20 6.09
N THR A 95 -8.30 4.31 6.34
CA THR A 95 -9.48 4.17 5.48
C THR A 95 -10.35 5.42 5.49
N ALA A 96 -10.55 6.06 6.64
CA ALA A 96 -11.27 7.32 6.74
C ALA A 96 -10.53 8.45 5.99
N MET A 97 -9.21 8.55 6.13
CA MET A 97 -8.40 9.52 5.38
C MET A 97 -8.48 9.28 3.88
N GLN A 98 -8.37 8.03 3.42
CA GLN A 98 -8.53 7.67 2.01
C GLN A 98 -9.91 8.06 1.48
N LYS A 99 -10.96 7.88 2.29
CA LYS A 99 -12.32 8.30 1.93
C LYS A 99 -12.42 9.82 1.83
N VAL A 100 -11.92 10.56 2.82
CA VAL A 100 -11.91 12.03 2.79
C VAL A 100 -11.14 12.57 1.59
N ILE A 101 -9.97 11.98 1.28
CA ILE A 101 -9.19 12.33 0.09
C ILE A 101 -9.97 11.99 -1.19
N ALA A 102 -10.63 10.84 -1.25
CA ALA A 102 -11.46 10.48 -2.41
C ALA A 102 -12.65 11.42 -2.58
N ASP A 103 -13.26 11.88 -1.48
CA ASP A 103 -14.41 12.78 -1.45
C ASP A 103 -14.00 14.24 -1.73
N SER A 104 -12.72 14.61 -1.51
CA SER A 104 -12.17 15.96 -1.75
C SER A 104 -11.27 16.08 -2.98
N GLU A 105 -10.93 14.97 -3.65
CA GLU A 105 -10.09 14.96 -4.86
C GLU A 105 -10.68 15.85 -5.96
N ASP A 106 -12.01 15.92 -6.03
CA ASP A 106 -12.76 16.76 -6.97
C ASP A 106 -12.69 18.28 -6.65
N GLN A 107 -12.00 18.66 -5.57
CA GLN A 107 -11.83 20.06 -5.12
C GLN A 107 -10.36 20.45 -4.94
N LEU A 108 -9.41 19.51 -5.10
CA LEU A 108 -7.97 19.75 -4.92
C LEU A 108 -7.24 20.02 -6.24
N PHE A 109 -7.94 20.66 -7.19
CA PHE A 109 -7.31 21.10 -8.43
C PHE A 109 -6.49 22.36 -8.18
N ASP A 110 -5.21 22.31 -8.52
CA ASP A 110 -4.28 23.42 -8.35
C ASP A 110 -4.02 24.17 -9.67
N CYS A 111 -4.51 23.64 -10.79
CA CYS A 111 -4.28 24.22 -12.10
C CYS A 111 -5.53 24.25 -12.99
N LEU A 112 -5.64 25.35 -13.75
CA LEU A 112 -6.62 25.59 -14.80
C LEU A 112 -5.86 25.99 -16.06
N ILE A 113 -5.87 25.15 -17.09
CA ILE A 113 -5.10 25.37 -18.32
C ILE A 113 -6.07 25.51 -19.48
N GLY A 114 -6.00 26.63 -20.20
CA GLY A 114 -6.85 26.94 -21.35
C GLY A 114 -7.55 28.28 -21.22
N ASN A 115 -8.58 28.49 -22.04
CA ASN A 115 -9.32 29.73 -22.08
C ASN A 115 -10.57 29.64 -21.17
N ALA A 116 -10.97 30.77 -20.58
CA ALA A 116 -12.15 30.79 -19.72
C ALA A 116 -13.41 30.30 -20.49
N PRO A 117 -14.23 29.42 -19.88
CA PRO A 117 -15.46 28.87 -20.46
C PRO A 117 -16.61 29.85 -20.29
N ILE A 118 -16.52 30.98 -20.97
CA ILE A 118 -17.51 32.07 -20.93
C ILE A 118 -18.35 32.10 -22.23
N PRO A 119 -19.52 32.76 -22.23
CA PRO A 119 -20.19 33.11 -23.46
C PRO A 119 -19.27 33.90 -24.39
N ARG A 120 -19.29 33.59 -25.68
CA ARG A 120 -18.52 34.29 -26.71
C ARG A 120 -19.39 34.64 -27.90
N THR A 121 -18.93 35.63 -28.66
CA THR A 121 -19.74 36.33 -29.68
C THR A 121 -20.02 35.50 -30.93
N SER A 122 -19.15 34.54 -31.25
CA SER A 122 -19.23 33.75 -32.48
C SER A 122 -19.37 32.24 -32.19
N ALA A 123 -19.85 31.48 -33.18
CA ALA A 123 -19.96 30.04 -33.11
C ALA A 123 -19.18 29.39 -34.26
N PHE A 124 -18.27 28.48 -33.94
CA PHE A 124 -17.54 27.69 -34.91
C PHE A 124 -18.32 26.39 -35.18
N ASP A 125 -18.72 26.18 -36.43
CA ASP A 125 -19.44 25.01 -36.89
C ASP A 125 -18.55 24.22 -37.86
N PRO A 126 -17.94 23.10 -37.43
CA PRO A 126 -17.06 22.33 -38.27
C PRO A 126 -17.85 21.50 -39.29
N GLU A 127 -17.54 21.63 -40.59
CA GLU A 127 -18.10 20.74 -41.62
C GLU A 127 -17.51 19.32 -41.56
N ARG A 128 -16.34 19.16 -40.95
CA ARG A 128 -15.57 17.92 -40.83
C ARG A 128 -15.02 17.78 -39.41
N PRO A 129 -14.79 16.54 -38.92
CA PRO A 129 -14.25 16.37 -37.58
C PRO A 129 -12.93 17.13 -37.43
N THR A 130 -12.87 17.97 -36.41
CA THR A 130 -11.84 18.99 -36.25
C THR A 130 -11.32 18.96 -34.83
N ILE A 131 -10.02 19.18 -34.67
CA ILE A 131 -9.41 19.45 -33.38
C ILE A 131 -9.08 20.95 -33.29
N LEU A 132 -9.47 21.55 -32.19
CA LEU A 132 -9.08 22.89 -31.77
C LEU A 132 -7.89 22.74 -30.83
N VAL A 133 -6.80 23.47 -31.06
CA VAL A 133 -5.58 23.35 -30.26
C VAL A 133 -5.22 24.71 -29.69
N ASP A 134 -5.18 24.80 -28.36
CA ASP A 134 -4.77 26.01 -27.66
C ASP A 134 -3.24 26.10 -27.65
N GLN A 135 -2.69 26.96 -28.51
CA GLN A 135 -1.26 27.21 -28.61
C GLN A 135 -0.76 28.22 -27.57
N LYS A 136 -1.66 29.01 -26.97
CA LYS A 136 -1.29 30.05 -26.00
C LYS A 136 -0.99 29.44 -24.63
N ASN A 137 -1.83 28.51 -24.19
CA ASN A 137 -1.76 27.91 -22.86
C ASN A 137 -0.95 26.60 -22.89
N LYS A 138 0.33 26.71 -23.20
CA LYS A 138 1.27 25.58 -23.19
C LYS A 138 1.48 25.07 -21.76
N ILE A 139 1.64 23.76 -21.63
CA ILE A 139 1.86 23.10 -20.35
C ILE A 139 3.34 23.18 -19.97
N TYR A 140 3.63 23.72 -18.79
CA TYR A 140 5.00 23.90 -18.29
C TYR A 140 5.42 22.83 -17.28
N GLU A 141 4.46 22.17 -16.63
CA GLU A 141 4.68 21.19 -15.57
C GLU A 141 3.98 19.87 -15.92
N ALA A 142 4.33 18.78 -15.22
CA ALA A 142 3.61 17.52 -15.38
C ALA A 142 2.25 17.63 -14.66
N ILE A 143 1.16 17.43 -15.42
CA ILE A 143 -0.21 17.64 -14.94
C ILE A 143 -1.05 16.41 -15.24
N LEU A 144 -1.82 15.98 -14.24
CA LEU A 144 -2.89 15.00 -14.41
C LEU A 144 -4.22 15.76 -14.45
N PHE A 145 -4.79 15.88 -15.64
CA PHE A 145 -6.10 16.51 -15.80
C PHE A 145 -7.19 15.56 -15.35
N CYS A 146 -8.02 16.07 -14.44
CA CYS A 146 -9.14 15.36 -13.82
C CYS A 146 -10.47 15.71 -14.48
N GLY A 147 -10.50 16.74 -15.32
CA GLY A 147 -11.69 17.13 -16.04
C GLY A 147 -11.48 18.36 -16.91
N GLY A 148 -12.56 18.83 -17.51
CA GLY A 148 -12.59 20.02 -18.33
C GLY A 148 -13.85 20.83 -18.14
N GLU A 149 -13.76 22.10 -18.49
CA GLU A 149 -14.89 23.01 -18.51
C GLU A 149 -15.07 23.55 -19.92
N ILE A 150 -16.32 23.71 -20.32
CA ILE A 150 -16.68 24.20 -21.64
C ILE A 150 -17.95 25.03 -21.57
N TYR A 151 -18.00 26.08 -22.39
CA TYR A 151 -19.24 26.80 -22.65
C TYR A 151 -19.75 26.47 -24.05
N CYS A 152 -20.99 26.00 -24.11
CA CYS A 152 -21.64 25.54 -25.33
C CYS A 152 -22.86 26.42 -25.63
N ASN A 153 -23.04 26.84 -26.88
CA ASN A 153 -24.25 27.56 -27.30
C ASN A 153 -25.40 26.60 -27.66
N ASN A 154 -25.09 25.34 -27.94
CA ASN A 154 -26.02 24.32 -28.40
C ASN A 154 -25.61 22.96 -27.81
N PRO A 155 -26.45 21.92 -27.92
CA PRO A 155 -26.03 20.57 -27.55
C PRO A 155 -24.80 20.15 -28.37
N VAL A 156 -23.77 19.62 -27.70
CA VAL A 156 -22.52 19.20 -28.36
C VAL A 156 -21.93 17.93 -27.77
N GLU A 157 -21.32 17.09 -28.61
CA GLU A 157 -20.40 16.04 -28.17
C GLU A 157 -18.96 16.50 -28.37
N VAL A 158 -18.15 16.41 -27.32
CA VAL A 158 -16.74 16.82 -27.33
C VAL A 158 -15.84 15.78 -26.69
N ARG A 159 -14.55 15.81 -27.06
CA ARG A 159 -13.47 15.08 -26.38
C ARG A 159 -12.30 16.01 -26.14
N PHE A 160 -11.73 15.95 -24.95
CA PHE A 160 -10.50 16.67 -24.64
C PHE A 160 -9.30 15.85 -25.07
N CYS A 161 -8.26 16.52 -25.56
CA CYS A 161 -7.07 15.89 -26.11
C CYS A 161 -5.82 16.55 -25.51
N ILE A 162 -4.79 15.75 -25.26
CA ILE A 162 -3.42 16.25 -25.02
C ILE A 162 -2.60 16.00 -26.27
N LEU A 163 -1.91 17.03 -26.72
CA LEU A 163 -1.05 16.98 -27.89
C LEU A 163 0.39 17.29 -27.49
N ARG A 164 1.32 16.44 -27.89
CA ARG A 164 2.75 16.68 -27.67
C ARG A 164 3.46 16.99 -28.98
N PRO A 165 4.59 17.71 -28.95
CA PRO A 165 5.45 17.84 -30.12
C PRO A 165 5.89 16.47 -30.68
N GLY A 166 5.95 16.35 -32.01
CA GLY A 166 6.50 15.18 -32.69
C GLY A 166 8.00 15.05 -32.43
N LYS A 167 8.48 13.84 -32.09
CA LYS A 167 9.89 13.60 -31.70
C LYS A 167 10.91 14.06 -32.76
N ASN A 168 10.54 14.00 -34.04
CA ASN A 168 11.41 14.34 -35.18
C ASN A 168 10.75 15.31 -36.17
N GLN A 169 9.63 15.93 -35.80
CA GLN A 169 8.81 16.77 -36.70
C GLN A 169 8.32 17.97 -35.89
N THR A 170 9.06 19.08 -35.97
CA THR A 170 8.83 20.31 -35.19
C THR A 170 7.53 21.02 -35.59
N ASP A 171 7.01 20.75 -36.77
CA ASP A 171 5.77 21.29 -37.34
C ASP A 171 4.52 20.47 -37.00
N LYS A 172 4.68 19.36 -36.28
CA LYS A 172 3.58 18.41 -36.02
C LYS A 172 3.38 18.18 -34.54
N LEU A 173 2.12 18.16 -34.16
CA LEU A 173 1.67 17.71 -32.85
C LEU A 173 1.06 16.33 -32.97
N VAL A 174 1.49 15.42 -32.11
CA VAL A 174 0.93 14.06 -31.99
C VAL A 174 -0.08 14.08 -30.86
N ILE A 175 -1.27 13.55 -31.13
CA ILE A 175 -2.31 13.37 -30.12
C ILE A 175 -1.84 12.25 -29.20
N GLU A 176 -1.50 12.57 -27.96
CA GLU A 176 -0.94 11.64 -26.99
C GLU A 176 -2.04 10.91 -26.21
N SER A 177 -3.07 11.63 -25.80
CA SER A 177 -4.20 11.10 -25.04
C SER A 177 -5.49 11.83 -25.37
N VAL A 178 -6.62 11.14 -25.13
CA VAL A 178 -7.97 11.58 -25.47
C VAL A 178 -8.91 11.12 -24.37
N SER A 179 -9.82 11.99 -23.92
CA SER A 179 -10.82 11.66 -22.90
C SER A 179 -11.96 10.78 -23.46
N GLN A 180 -12.82 10.26 -22.58
CA GLN A 180 -14.14 9.78 -22.99
C GLN A 180 -14.93 10.89 -23.72
N PRO A 181 -15.88 10.52 -24.60
CA PRO A 181 -16.86 11.48 -25.13
C PRO A 181 -17.71 12.07 -24.01
N PHE A 182 -17.91 13.38 -24.06
CA PHE A 182 -18.84 14.10 -23.21
C PHE A 182 -19.94 14.73 -24.06
N THR A 183 -21.19 14.48 -23.68
CA THR A 183 -22.35 15.16 -24.27
C THR A 183 -22.78 16.30 -23.35
N CYS A 184 -22.73 17.53 -23.86
CA CYS A 184 -23.31 18.71 -23.22
C CYS A 184 -24.72 18.89 -23.80
N PRO A 185 -25.80 18.61 -23.07
CA PRO A 185 -27.14 18.50 -23.65
C PRO A 185 -27.85 19.84 -23.88
N ALA A 186 -27.32 20.94 -23.33
CA ALA A 186 -27.96 22.25 -23.36
C ALA A 186 -26.92 23.37 -23.52
N SER A 187 -27.40 24.57 -23.86
CA SER A 187 -26.57 25.78 -23.84
C SER A 187 -26.16 26.14 -22.41
N GLY A 188 -24.95 26.63 -22.24
CA GLY A 188 -24.45 27.11 -20.95
C GLY A 188 -23.04 26.60 -20.64
N TYR A 189 -22.63 26.84 -19.41
CA TYR A 189 -21.39 26.33 -18.85
C TYR A 189 -21.57 24.88 -18.36
N HIS A 190 -20.62 24.03 -18.69
CA HIS A 190 -20.56 22.62 -18.29
C HIS A 190 -19.20 22.33 -17.68
N SER A 191 -19.22 21.68 -16.50
CA SER A 191 -18.03 21.09 -15.88
C SER A 191 -18.10 19.57 -16.03
N LEU A 192 -17.04 18.97 -16.55
CA LEU A 192 -17.00 17.59 -17.02
C LEU A 192 -15.86 16.86 -16.32
N THR A 193 -16.18 15.91 -15.45
CA THR A 193 -15.19 15.12 -14.70
C THR A 193 -14.77 13.87 -15.48
N PHE A 194 -13.46 13.62 -15.55
CA PHE A 194 -12.91 12.42 -16.17
C PHE A 194 -12.93 11.25 -15.20
N ASP A 195 -13.27 10.05 -15.68
CA ASP A 195 -13.13 8.84 -14.89
C ASP A 195 -11.67 8.68 -14.49
N ARG A 196 -11.39 8.15 -13.28
CA ARG A 196 -10.01 7.97 -12.79
C ARG A 196 -9.10 7.25 -13.78
N ALA A 197 -9.64 6.23 -14.47
CA ALA A 197 -8.89 5.45 -15.47
C ALA A 197 -8.66 6.19 -16.79
N GLN A 198 -9.38 7.30 -17.03
CA GLN A 198 -9.35 8.09 -18.26
C GLN A 198 -8.81 9.52 -18.07
N ARG A 199 -8.28 9.82 -16.88
CA ARG A 199 -7.59 11.09 -16.62
C ARG A 199 -6.44 11.29 -17.61
N LEU A 200 -6.28 12.52 -18.08
CA LEU A 200 -5.31 12.83 -19.12
C LEU A 200 -4.00 13.27 -18.48
N LYS A 201 -2.93 12.54 -18.77
CA LYS A 201 -1.58 12.94 -18.38
C LYS A 201 -1.00 13.86 -19.45
N ALA A 202 -0.39 14.95 -19.01
CA ALA A 202 0.32 15.87 -19.87
C ALA A 202 1.70 16.16 -19.30
N ARG A 203 2.69 16.18 -20.19
CA ARG A 203 4.08 16.52 -19.86
C ARG A 203 4.38 17.97 -20.17
N PRO A 204 5.43 18.55 -19.55
CA PRO A 204 5.99 19.82 -19.98
C PRO A 204 6.21 19.85 -21.49
N GLY A 205 5.77 20.91 -22.15
CA GLY A 205 5.84 21.04 -23.60
C GLY A 205 4.55 20.69 -24.35
N SER A 206 3.59 20.03 -23.68
CA SER A 206 2.33 19.61 -24.29
C SER A 206 1.33 20.76 -24.44
N PHE A 207 0.34 20.56 -25.30
CA PHE A 207 -0.76 21.45 -25.58
C PHE A 207 -2.08 20.75 -25.28
N ILE A 208 -3.09 21.54 -24.97
CA ILE A 208 -4.46 21.04 -24.82
C ILE A 208 -5.23 21.24 -26.12
N GLY A 209 -6.18 20.36 -26.38
CA GLY A 209 -7.09 20.50 -27.49
C GLY A 209 -8.48 19.96 -27.21
N LEU A 210 -9.40 20.34 -28.08
CA LEU A 210 -10.80 19.94 -28.06
C LEU A 210 -11.16 19.36 -29.42
N TYR A 211 -11.47 18.07 -29.45
CA TYR A 211 -11.98 17.39 -30.64
C TYR A 211 -13.50 17.53 -30.71
N ILE A 212 -13.97 17.94 -31.89
CA ILE A 212 -15.38 18.22 -32.18
C ILE A 212 -15.79 17.55 -33.48
N ASN A 213 -16.93 16.85 -33.44
CA ASN A 213 -17.54 16.23 -34.62
C ASN A 213 -18.36 17.25 -35.43
N PRO A 214 -18.63 16.97 -36.72
CA PRO A 214 -19.49 17.82 -37.54
C PRO A 214 -20.86 18.08 -36.90
N GLY A 215 -21.38 19.30 -37.05
CA GLY A 215 -22.66 19.72 -36.47
C GLY A 215 -22.60 20.15 -35.01
N ASN A 216 -21.43 20.04 -34.34
CA ASN A 216 -21.23 20.55 -32.98
C ASN A 216 -20.66 21.97 -33.01
N LYS A 217 -21.42 22.93 -32.49
CA LYS A 217 -21.05 24.35 -32.50
C LYS A 217 -20.37 24.77 -31.20
N ILE A 218 -19.14 25.29 -31.28
CA ILE A 218 -18.38 25.80 -30.11
C ILE A 218 -18.31 27.33 -30.14
N ALA A 219 -18.51 27.95 -28.98
CA ALA A 219 -18.40 29.40 -28.81
C ALA A 219 -16.93 29.86 -28.90
N PHE A 220 -16.67 30.92 -29.67
CA PHE A 220 -15.34 31.53 -29.82
C PHE A 220 -15.42 33.05 -30.01
N ASP A 221 -14.32 33.75 -29.74
CA ASP A 221 -14.17 35.17 -30.11
C ASP A 221 -13.27 35.28 -31.34
N ALA A 222 -13.77 35.99 -32.35
CA ALA A 222 -13.09 36.18 -33.63
C ALA A 222 -11.92 37.16 -33.55
N TYR A 223 -11.93 38.06 -32.56
CA TYR A 223 -10.92 39.08 -32.35
C TYR A 223 -10.45 39.05 -30.90
N GLY A 224 -9.21 38.63 -30.67
CA GLY A 224 -8.48 38.88 -29.43
C GLY A 224 -8.84 37.99 -28.24
N THR A 225 -7.87 37.16 -27.85
CA THR A 225 -7.36 36.91 -26.47
C THR A 225 -6.61 35.58 -26.42
N GLY A 226 -6.87 34.68 -27.36
CA GLY A 226 -6.27 33.34 -27.43
C GLY A 226 -5.44 33.13 -28.69
N GLN A 227 -4.80 31.98 -28.77
CA GLN A 227 -4.10 31.51 -29.96
C GLN A 227 -4.53 30.07 -30.19
N THR A 228 -5.73 29.88 -30.75
CA THR A 228 -6.25 28.55 -31.04
C THR A 228 -6.27 28.29 -32.53
N CYS A 229 -5.56 27.26 -32.95
CA CYS A 229 -5.61 26.76 -34.33
C CYS A 229 -6.63 25.63 -34.44
N HIS A 230 -7.11 25.39 -35.65
CA HIS A 230 -7.97 24.26 -35.95
C HIS A 230 -7.30 23.38 -37.02
N ALA A 231 -7.45 22.06 -36.90
CA ALA A 231 -6.97 21.10 -37.88
C ALA A 231 -8.04 20.02 -38.12
N ILE A 232 -8.21 19.61 -39.37
CA ILE A 232 -9.15 18.56 -39.74
C ILE A 232 -8.53 17.20 -39.40
N VAL A 233 -9.24 16.37 -38.64
CA VAL A 233 -8.75 15.08 -38.16
C VAL A 233 -9.71 13.97 -38.59
N LYS A 234 -9.28 13.12 -39.54
CA LYS A 234 -10.13 12.04 -40.07
C LYS A 234 -10.42 10.94 -39.04
N LYS A 235 -9.44 10.62 -38.19
CA LYS A 235 -9.53 9.60 -37.13
C LYS A 235 -8.75 10.09 -35.92
N LEU A 236 -9.26 9.80 -34.74
CA LEU A 236 -8.68 10.20 -33.46
C LEU A 236 -8.09 8.97 -32.77
N ILE A 237 -6.84 8.63 -33.11
CA ILE A 237 -6.10 7.49 -32.57
C ILE A 237 -4.89 8.03 -31.78
N PRO A 238 -4.86 7.87 -30.44
CA PRO A 238 -3.73 8.27 -29.61
C PRO A 238 -2.40 7.64 -30.07
N GLY A 239 -1.32 8.41 -30.06
CA GLY A 239 0.03 7.99 -30.47
C GLY A 239 0.26 7.95 -31.98
N GLU A 240 -0.78 7.76 -32.78
CA GLU A 240 -0.69 7.65 -34.26
C GLU A 240 -1.15 8.91 -34.99
N THR A 241 -2.16 9.59 -34.46
CA THR A 241 -2.74 10.76 -35.12
C THR A 241 -1.83 11.96 -34.91
N SER A 242 -1.39 12.57 -36.00
CA SER A 242 -0.65 13.82 -35.99
C SER A 242 -1.41 14.91 -36.72
N VAL A 243 -1.29 16.14 -36.22
CA VAL A 243 -1.82 17.34 -36.84
C VAL A 243 -0.69 18.31 -37.13
N THR A 244 -0.68 18.83 -38.35
CA THR A 244 0.17 19.96 -38.70
C THR A 244 -0.61 21.22 -38.39
N LEU A 245 -0.08 22.03 -37.47
CA LEU A 245 -0.67 23.34 -37.21
C LEU A 245 -0.15 24.33 -38.25
N PRO A 246 -0.99 25.25 -38.76
CA PRO A 246 -0.48 26.37 -39.52
C PRO A 246 0.53 27.14 -38.66
N PRO A 247 1.62 27.66 -39.25
CA PRO A 247 2.64 28.38 -38.50
C PRO A 247 2.03 29.56 -37.73
N ASP A 248 2.61 29.91 -36.57
CA ASP A 248 2.13 30.97 -35.66
C ASP A 248 1.91 32.35 -36.34
N HIS A 249 2.44 32.54 -37.54
CA HIS A 249 2.32 33.75 -38.36
C HIS A 249 1.37 33.64 -39.56
N ALA A 250 0.79 32.46 -39.84
CA ALA A 250 -0.30 32.32 -40.81
C ALA A 250 -1.64 32.70 -40.14
N ALA A 251 -1.67 33.87 -39.50
CA ALA A 251 -2.90 34.63 -39.44
C ALA A 251 -3.37 34.80 -40.88
N SER A 252 -4.57 34.34 -41.15
CA SER A 252 -5.29 34.35 -42.42
C SER A 252 -4.76 35.34 -43.45
N ALA A 253 -4.56 34.89 -44.68
CA ALA A 253 -4.52 35.73 -45.88
C ALA A 253 -5.88 36.43 -46.17
N SER A 254 -6.66 36.71 -45.12
CA SER A 254 -7.93 37.42 -45.12
C SER A 254 -8.10 38.09 -43.75
N ASP A 255 -7.80 39.39 -43.68
CA ASP A 255 -8.34 40.45 -42.79
C ASP A 255 -8.80 40.14 -41.34
N GLN A 256 -8.35 39.07 -40.69
CA GLN A 256 -8.62 38.78 -39.28
C GLN A 256 -7.34 38.96 -38.46
N PRO A 257 -7.11 40.17 -37.92
CA PRO A 257 -6.04 40.37 -36.95
C PRO A 257 -6.41 39.64 -35.65
N ASN A 258 -5.47 38.83 -35.17
CA ASN A 258 -5.38 38.27 -33.81
C ASN A 258 -6.18 36.98 -33.51
N GLY A 259 -5.48 36.02 -32.90
CA GLY A 259 -5.91 34.63 -32.71
C GLY A 259 -7.25 34.41 -32.01
N ARG A 260 -7.84 33.23 -32.30
CA ARG A 260 -9.14 32.78 -31.77
C ARG A 260 -8.99 32.24 -30.35
N ALA A 261 -9.94 32.57 -29.49
CA ALA A 261 -10.11 31.95 -28.18
C ALA A 261 -11.43 31.19 -28.16
N TYR A 262 -11.37 29.89 -27.86
CA TYR A 262 -12.56 29.05 -27.72
C TYR A 262 -12.87 28.85 -26.24
N SER A 263 -14.14 28.68 -25.90
CA SER A 263 -14.58 28.60 -24.50
C SER A 263 -14.36 27.22 -23.87
N PHE A 264 -13.11 26.80 -23.70
CA PHE A 264 -12.77 25.58 -22.98
C PHE A 264 -11.45 25.68 -22.21
N ARG A 265 -11.37 24.98 -21.09
CA ARG A 265 -10.15 24.74 -20.32
C ARG A 265 -10.17 23.38 -19.62
N LEU A 266 -9.02 22.90 -19.20
CA LEU A 266 -8.86 21.70 -18.38
C LEU A 266 -8.52 22.08 -16.94
N PHE A 267 -8.99 21.28 -15.98
CA PHE A 267 -8.59 21.36 -14.58
C PHE A 267 -7.93 20.06 -14.12
N GLY A 268 -6.98 20.17 -13.20
CA GLY A 268 -6.23 19.03 -12.72
C GLY A 268 -5.32 19.36 -11.56
N SER A 269 -4.41 18.42 -11.29
CA SER A 269 -3.40 18.56 -10.26
C SER A 269 -2.01 18.38 -10.86
N THR A 270 -1.09 19.25 -10.49
CA THR A 270 0.34 19.05 -10.75
C THR A 270 0.83 17.79 -10.02
N TYR A 271 1.75 17.06 -10.63
CA TYR A 271 2.36 15.89 -9.99
C TYR A 271 3.85 15.86 -10.24
N LEU A 272 4.59 15.31 -9.27
CA LEU A 272 6.02 15.03 -9.41
C LEU A 272 6.15 13.67 -10.12
N GLU A 273 6.82 13.64 -11.28
CA GLU A 273 7.23 12.38 -11.95
C GLU A 273 8.30 11.64 -11.16
#